data_AF-A0A4Y2T385-F1
#
_entry.id   AF-A0A4Y2T385-F1
#
_cell.length_a   1.000
_cell.length_b   1.000
_cell.length_c   1.000
_cell.angle_alpha   90.00
_cell.angle_beta   90.00
_cell.angle_gamma   90.00
#
_symmetry.space_group_name_H-M   'P 1'
#
loop_
_entity.id
_entity.type
_entity.pdbx_description
1 polymer ?
#
loop_
_entity_poly.entity_id
_entity_poly.type
_entity_poly.pdbx_seq_one_letter_code
_entity_poly.pdbx_strand_id
1 'polypeptide(L)'
;MKPTLKINGYSIRVSDSLKILGIVLDNKFTWSPHILSLHNKALFLTCNFNRIVKTKWSLNKNLIKLWYSTVIEKALLYGASVWGGALTKQQVDRLHSIQRIFLLKFTRAYRTTSTNVLNTLTGIPPLHVVAKTEFIKFRIWAGHANLYTDILGNIQLDNNISIKNIPSSSKFVILNENISNADFEVYTDGSRIEDETGFAVCIFQENNNIENHLYKLKSHNSVFQAELAAIHCAANWAARKNVSINIHTDSLSSIAAIKSASARSSFVNNIKQDLVKIKHLVGLSWVKAHPGERIGRPTGKTCDHHGG
;
A
#
# COMPACT_ATOMS: atom_id res chain seq x y z
N MET A 1 -4.17 -47.12 0.19
CA MET A 1 -5.45 -46.52 0.64
C MET A 1 -5.10 -45.27 1.43
N LYS A 2 -5.68 -44.10 1.14
CA LYS A 2 -5.39 -42.89 1.93
C LYS A 2 -6.04 -43.03 3.32
N PRO A 3 -5.34 -42.68 4.41
CA PRO A 3 -5.88 -42.83 5.76
C PRO A 3 -7.11 -41.94 5.96
N THR A 4 -8.10 -42.42 6.70
CA THR A 4 -9.31 -41.65 7.03
C THR A 4 -9.14 -41.05 8.43
N LEU A 5 -8.96 -39.74 8.52
CA LEU A 5 -8.84 -39.03 9.79
C LEU A 5 -10.25 -38.78 10.35
N LYS A 6 -10.49 -39.01 11.65
CA LYS A 6 -11.75 -38.63 12.31
C LYS A 6 -11.48 -37.56 13.37
N ILE A 7 -12.20 -36.44 13.31
CA ILE A 7 -12.19 -35.39 14.35
C ILE A 7 -13.62 -35.19 14.82
N ASN A 8 -13.88 -35.29 16.13
CA ASN A 8 -15.20 -35.14 16.75
C ASN A 8 -16.31 -35.99 16.09
N GLY A 9 -15.97 -37.22 15.67
CA GLY A 9 -16.91 -38.13 14.98
C GLY A 9 -17.06 -37.89 13.47
N TYR A 10 -16.53 -36.78 12.93
CA TYR A 10 -16.57 -36.48 11.51
C TYR A 10 -15.36 -37.07 10.78
N SER A 11 -15.61 -37.85 9.73
CA SER A 11 -14.55 -38.38 8.87
C SER A 11 -14.07 -37.33 7.87
N ILE A 12 -12.83 -36.90 8.01
CA ILE A 12 -12.15 -35.97 7.12
C ILE A 12 -11.44 -36.77 6.04
N ARG A 13 -11.86 -36.58 4.78
CA ARG A 13 -11.20 -37.19 3.63
C ARG A 13 -9.88 -36.49 3.34
N VAL A 14 -8.80 -37.27 3.25
CA VAL A 14 -7.51 -36.75 2.76
C VAL A 14 -7.64 -36.45 1.27
N SER A 15 -7.68 -35.16 0.94
CA SER A 15 -7.70 -34.64 -0.44
C SER A 15 -6.30 -34.16 -0.83
N ASP A 16 -5.93 -34.34 -2.09
CA ASP A 16 -4.64 -33.82 -2.62
C ASP A 16 -4.68 -32.33 -2.93
N SER A 17 -5.89 -31.74 -2.91
CA SER A 17 -6.07 -30.31 -3.11
C SER A 17 -7.19 -29.74 -2.24
N LEU A 18 -7.07 -28.45 -1.90
CA LEU A 18 -8.00 -27.70 -1.07
C LEU A 18 -8.27 -26.34 -1.70
N LYS A 19 -9.55 -25.95 -1.77
CA LYS A 19 -9.94 -24.62 -2.26
C LYS A 19 -10.21 -23.68 -1.09
N ILE A 20 -9.45 -22.60 -1.00
CA ILE A 20 -9.63 -21.55 0.01
C ILE A 20 -9.80 -20.21 -0.71
N LEU A 21 -10.90 -19.49 -0.42
CA LEU A 21 -11.21 -18.18 -1.00
C LEU A 21 -11.15 -18.13 -2.54
N GLY A 22 -11.31 -19.26 -3.24
CA GLY A 22 -11.21 -19.31 -4.70
C GLY A 22 -9.84 -19.73 -5.26
N ILE A 23 -8.82 -19.91 -4.41
CA ILE A 23 -7.49 -20.42 -4.77
C ILE A 23 -7.42 -21.91 -4.48
N VAL A 24 -6.87 -22.71 -5.40
CA VAL A 24 -6.71 -24.16 -5.23
C VAL A 24 -5.27 -24.50 -4.81
N LEU A 25 -5.10 -24.92 -3.57
CA LEU A 25 -3.83 -25.34 -2.98
C LEU A 25 -3.67 -26.85 -3.20
N ASP A 26 -2.55 -27.29 -3.75
CA ASP A 26 -2.18 -28.71 -3.78
C ASP A 26 -1.21 -29.04 -2.64
N ASN A 27 -1.13 -30.32 -2.27
CA ASN A 27 -0.27 -30.81 -1.18
C ASN A 27 1.24 -30.50 -1.34
N LYS A 28 1.67 -30.18 -2.56
CA LYS A 28 3.05 -29.82 -2.89
C LYS A 28 3.24 -28.32 -3.15
N PHE A 29 2.19 -27.50 -2.99
CA PHE A 29 2.18 -26.08 -3.35
C PHE A 29 2.75 -25.82 -4.75
N THR A 30 2.54 -26.75 -5.69
CA THR A 30 2.96 -26.54 -7.06
C THR A 30 2.08 -25.50 -7.73
N TRP A 31 0.85 -25.25 -7.28
CA TRP A 31 -0.15 -24.39 -7.94
C TRP A 31 -0.69 -24.91 -9.27
N SER A 32 -0.33 -26.15 -9.65
CA SER A 32 -0.77 -26.75 -10.91
C SER A 32 -2.30 -26.85 -11.03
N PRO A 33 -3.04 -27.31 -9.99
CA PRO A 33 -4.51 -27.36 -10.06
C PRO A 33 -5.14 -25.97 -10.12
N HIS A 34 -4.55 -24.97 -9.45
CA HIS A 34 -5.03 -23.59 -9.52
C HIS A 34 -4.92 -23.04 -10.94
N ILE A 35 -3.75 -23.14 -11.57
CA ILE A 35 -3.54 -22.65 -12.93
C ILE A 35 -4.42 -23.39 -13.95
N LEU A 36 -4.66 -24.69 -13.75
CA LEU A 36 -5.63 -25.43 -14.57
C LEU A 36 -7.05 -24.86 -14.44
N SER A 37 -7.46 -24.51 -13.21
CA SER A 37 -8.76 -23.88 -12.99
C SER A 37 -8.89 -22.50 -13.67
N LEU A 38 -7.78 -21.76 -13.80
CA LEU A 38 -7.75 -20.48 -14.51
C LEU A 38 -8.07 -20.64 -16.00
N HIS A 39 -7.72 -21.77 -16.62
CA HIS A 39 -8.07 -22.04 -18.01
C HIS A 39 -9.58 -22.11 -18.20
N ASN A 40 -10.28 -22.86 -17.35
CA ASN A 40 -11.74 -22.94 -17.37
C ASN A 40 -12.39 -21.56 -17.13
N LYS A 41 -11.83 -20.79 -16.18
CA LYS A 41 -12.27 -19.42 -15.92
C LYS A 41 -12.08 -18.51 -17.14
N ALA A 42 -10.95 -18.64 -17.85
CA ALA A 42 -10.68 -17.88 -19.06
C ALA A 42 -11.65 -18.21 -20.19
N LEU A 43 -11.99 -19.48 -20.39
CA LEU A 43 -13.00 -19.89 -21.37
C LEU A 43 -14.35 -19.25 -21.08
N PHE A 44 -14.81 -19.29 -19.82
CA PHE A 44 -16.04 -18.63 -19.39
C PHE A 44 -16.03 -17.11 -19.68
N LEU A 45 -14.96 -16.42 -19.29
CA LEU A 45 -14.80 -14.98 -19.55
C LEU A 45 -14.77 -14.66 -21.05
N THR A 46 -14.17 -15.54 -21.85
CA THR A 46 -14.11 -15.42 -23.31
C THR A 46 -15.49 -15.57 -23.95
N CYS A 47 -16.32 -16.49 -23.47
CA CYS A 47 -17.70 -16.65 -23.95
C CYS A 47 -18.53 -15.39 -23.68
N ASN A 48 -18.40 -14.81 -22.49
CA ASN A 48 -19.07 -13.55 -22.14
C ASN A 48 -18.64 -12.39 -23.05
N PHE A 49 -17.34 -12.29 -23.35
CA PHE A 49 -16.81 -11.30 -24.30
C PHE A 49 -17.39 -11.46 -25.70
N ASN A 50 -17.40 -12.70 -26.23
CA ASN A 50 -17.93 -12.97 -27.57
C ASN A 50 -19.42 -12.61 -27.68
N ARG A 51 -20.18 -12.62 -26.59
CA ARG A 51 -21.58 -12.18 -26.60
C ARG A 51 -21.70 -10.66 -26.81
N ILE A 52 -20.75 -9.89 -26.28
CA ILE A 52 -20.76 -8.41 -26.31
C ILE A 52 -20.21 -7.87 -27.63
N VAL A 53 -19.22 -8.54 -28.22
CA VAL A 53 -18.41 -8.03 -29.35
C VAL A 53 -19.02 -8.34 -30.72
N LYS A 54 -20.21 -8.95 -30.76
CA LYS A 54 -20.77 -9.59 -31.97
C LYS A 54 -21.14 -8.65 -33.13
N THR A 55 -21.20 -7.33 -32.95
CA THR A 55 -22.03 -6.53 -33.88
C THR A 55 -21.38 -5.39 -34.66
N LYS A 56 -20.31 -4.68 -34.25
CA LYS A 56 -19.71 -3.65 -35.13
C LYS A 56 -18.19 -3.48 -34.98
N TRP A 57 -17.58 -3.28 -36.15
CA TRP A 57 -16.17 -2.99 -36.41
C TRP A 57 -15.68 -1.77 -35.60
N SER A 58 -14.40 -1.79 -35.24
CA SER A 58 -13.63 -0.74 -34.53
C SER A 58 -13.85 -0.60 -33.02
N LEU A 59 -13.71 -1.71 -32.27
CA LEU A 59 -13.39 -1.57 -30.86
C LEU A 59 -12.02 -0.90 -30.73
N ASN A 60 -12.00 0.29 -30.13
CA ASN A 60 -10.79 1.05 -29.87
C ASN A 60 -9.78 0.16 -29.10
N LYS A 61 -8.53 0.08 -29.57
CA LYS A 61 -7.46 -0.71 -28.92
C LYS A 61 -7.33 -0.36 -27.44
N ASN A 62 -7.52 0.91 -27.09
CA ASN A 62 -7.47 1.38 -25.70
C ASN A 62 -8.62 0.80 -24.87
N LEU A 63 -9.83 0.70 -25.42
CA LEU A 63 -10.98 0.12 -24.73
C LEU A 63 -10.81 -1.39 -24.52
N ILE A 64 -10.26 -2.10 -25.51
CA ILE A 64 -9.94 -3.53 -25.38
C ILE A 64 -8.87 -3.74 -24.30
N LYS A 65 -7.81 -2.94 -24.34
CA LYS A 65 -6.73 -3.00 -23.35
C LYS A 65 -7.26 -2.69 -21.95
N LEU A 66 -8.10 -1.67 -21.81
CA LEU A 66 -8.76 -1.31 -20.54
C LEU A 66 -9.63 -2.45 -20.04
N TRP A 67 -10.45 -3.06 -20.90
CA TRP A 67 -11.30 -4.18 -20.52
C TRP A 67 -10.48 -5.41 -20.09
N TYR A 68 -9.40 -5.71 -20.82
CA TYR A 68 -8.49 -6.79 -20.44
C TYR A 68 -7.86 -6.53 -19.07
N SER A 69 -7.27 -5.36 -18.85
CA SER A 69 -6.56 -5.04 -17.61
C SER A 69 -7.47 -4.93 -16.39
N THR A 70 -8.73 -4.51 -16.57
CA THR A 70 -9.71 -4.32 -15.48
C THR A 70 -10.53 -5.58 -15.17
N VAL A 71 -10.88 -6.39 -16.17
CA VAL A 71 -11.77 -7.55 -15.98
C VAL A 71 -11.00 -8.87 -16.06
N ILE A 72 -10.37 -9.14 -17.20
CA ILE A 72 -9.74 -10.45 -17.48
C ILE A 72 -8.51 -10.65 -16.59
N GLU A 73 -7.60 -9.69 -16.61
CA GLU A 73 -6.36 -9.74 -15.86
C GLU A 73 -6.64 -9.82 -14.35
N LYS A 74 -7.51 -8.97 -13.81
CA LYS A 74 -7.89 -9.02 -12.38
C LYS A 74 -8.55 -10.33 -11.98
N ALA A 75 -9.42 -10.89 -12.85
CA ALA A 75 -10.05 -12.17 -12.57
C ALA A 75 -9.06 -13.35 -12.58
N LEU A 76 -8.06 -13.33 -13.46
CA LEU A 76 -7.04 -14.38 -13.57
C LEU A 76 -5.94 -14.25 -12.51
N LEU A 77 -5.55 -13.02 -12.17
CA LEU A 77 -4.52 -12.71 -11.17
C LEU A 77 -5.05 -12.66 -9.74
N TYR A 78 -6.30 -13.05 -9.52
CA TYR A 78 -6.81 -13.18 -8.17
C TYR A 78 -5.92 -14.11 -7.34
N GLY A 79 -5.42 -13.60 -6.20
CA GLY A 79 -4.50 -14.32 -5.34
C GLY A 79 -3.08 -14.49 -5.88
N ALA A 80 -2.68 -13.79 -6.96
CA ALA A 80 -1.33 -13.88 -7.53
C ALA A 80 -0.24 -13.47 -6.53
N SER A 81 -0.59 -12.67 -5.52
CA SER A 81 0.24 -12.39 -4.35
C SER A 81 0.73 -13.64 -3.61
N VAL A 82 0.02 -14.78 -3.75
CA VAL A 82 0.34 -16.05 -3.10
C VAL A 82 1.02 -17.01 -4.09
N TRP A 83 0.43 -17.23 -5.27
CA TRP A 83 0.88 -18.25 -6.21
C TRP A 83 1.86 -17.75 -7.29
N GLY A 84 1.96 -16.43 -7.51
CA GLY A 84 2.76 -15.84 -8.59
C GLY A 84 4.28 -15.92 -8.40
N GLY A 85 4.73 -16.26 -7.18
CA GLY A 85 6.16 -16.34 -6.83
C GLY A 85 6.83 -17.69 -7.15
N ALA A 86 6.05 -18.74 -7.37
CA ALA A 86 6.56 -20.11 -7.51
C ALA A 86 6.10 -20.76 -8.83
N LEU A 87 6.27 -20.05 -9.95
CA LEU A 87 5.88 -20.50 -11.28
C LEU A 87 6.99 -21.32 -11.95
N THR A 88 6.71 -22.57 -12.31
CA THR A 88 7.57 -23.39 -13.17
C THR A 88 7.40 -23.05 -14.64
N LYS A 89 8.33 -23.48 -15.51
CA LYS A 89 8.22 -23.30 -16.97
C LYS A 89 6.89 -23.81 -17.52
N GLN A 90 6.45 -25.00 -17.09
CA GLN A 90 5.18 -25.59 -17.52
C GLN A 90 3.97 -24.69 -17.16
N GLN A 91 4.04 -24.02 -16.02
CA GLN A 91 2.98 -23.12 -15.56
C GLN A 91 2.99 -21.80 -16.30
N VAL A 92 4.18 -21.26 -16.59
CA VAL A 92 4.35 -20.10 -17.46
C VAL A 92 3.76 -20.38 -18.85
N ASP A 93 4.06 -21.54 -19.44
CA ASP A 93 3.52 -21.94 -20.75
C ASP A 93 1.98 -22.08 -20.74
N ARG A 94 1.41 -22.56 -19.63
CA ARG A 94 -0.04 -22.61 -19.43
C ARG A 94 -0.65 -21.21 -19.33
N LEU A 95 -0.06 -20.31 -18.54
CA LEU A 95 -0.51 -18.92 -18.44
C LEU A 95 -0.43 -18.20 -19.79
N HIS A 96 0.62 -18.46 -20.57
CA HIS A 96 0.72 -18.00 -21.96
C HIS A 96 -0.42 -18.51 -22.81
N SER A 97 -0.75 -19.80 -22.71
CA SER A 97 -1.85 -20.41 -23.46
C SER A 97 -3.21 -19.83 -23.08
N ILE A 98 -3.45 -19.57 -21.79
CA ILE A 98 -4.66 -18.92 -21.27
C ILE A 98 -4.78 -17.49 -21.82
N GLN A 99 -3.71 -16.69 -21.70
CA GLN A 99 -3.70 -15.31 -22.17
C GLN A 99 -3.88 -15.22 -23.69
N ARG A 100 -3.25 -16.14 -24.44
CA ARG A 100 -3.30 -16.21 -25.90
C ARG A 100 -4.73 -16.26 -26.46
N ILE A 101 -5.66 -16.90 -25.76
CA ILE A 101 -7.09 -16.98 -26.15
C ILE A 101 -7.66 -15.57 -26.35
N PHE A 102 -7.35 -14.64 -25.45
CA PHE A 102 -7.83 -13.26 -25.51
C PHE A 102 -7.06 -12.46 -26.56
N LEU A 103 -5.74 -12.58 -26.59
CA LEU A 103 -4.91 -11.78 -27.49
C LEU A 103 -5.19 -12.05 -28.98
N LEU A 104 -5.40 -13.32 -29.36
CA LEU A 104 -5.79 -13.67 -30.72
C LEU A 104 -7.16 -13.08 -31.09
N LYS A 105 -8.09 -13.02 -30.14
CA LYS A 105 -9.42 -12.42 -30.36
C LYS A 105 -9.35 -10.91 -30.52
N PHE A 106 -8.53 -10.25 -29.71
CA PHE A 106 -8.36 -8.79 -29.75
C PHE A 106 -7.67 -8.33 -31.03
N THR A 107 -6.64 -9.05 -31.47
CA THR A 107 -5.83 -8.69 -32.64
C THR A 107 -6.38 -9.23 -33.95
N ARG A 108 -7.17 -10.32 -33.89
CA ARG A 108 -7.56 -11.13 -35.06
C ARG A 108 -6.37 -11.61 -35.90
N ALA A 109 -5.18 -11.69 -35.30
CA ALA A 109 -3.97 -12.15 -35.96
C ALA A 109 -4.07 -13.65 -36.32
N TYR A 110 -3.21 -14.09 -37.24
CA TYR A 110 -3.13 -15.50 -37.63
C TYR A 110 -2.90 -16.40 -36.41
N ARG A 111 -3.51 -17.59 -36.40
CA ARG A 111 -3.37 -18.57 -35.31
C ARG A 111 -1.92 -19.05 -35.11
N THR A 112 -1.05 -18.88 -36.11
CA THR A 112 0.39 -19.18 -36.07
C THR A 112 1.22 -18.07 -35.44
N THR A 113 0.67 -16.87 -35.24
CA THR A 113 1.38 -15.72 -34.64
C THR A 113 1.83 -16.05 -33.22
N SER A 114 3.10 -15.88 -32.88
CA SER A 114 3.60 -16.20 -31.53
C SER A 114 2.94 -15.32 -30.45
N THR A 115 2.77 -15.86 -29.23
CA THR A 115 2.14 -15.10 -28.13
C THR A 115 2.93 -13.86 -27.75
N ASN A 116 4.26 -13.90 -27.87
CA ASN A 116 5.12 -12.75 -27.61
C ASN A 116 4.85 -11.62 -28.61
N VAL A 117 4.69 -11.93 -29.90
CA VAL A 117 4.30 -10.93 -30.90
C VAL A 117 2.93 -10.33 -30.57
N LEU A 118 1.96 -11.15 -30.17
CA LEU A 118 0.64 -10.65 -29.77
C LEU A 118 0.68 -9.70 -28.56
N ASN A 119 1.50 -10.00 -27.56
CA ASN A 119 1.73 -9.12 -26.40
C ASN A 119 2.32 -7.77 -26.86
N THR A 120 3.32 -7.79 -27.74
CA THR A 120 3.93 -6.56 -28.26
C THR A 120 2.93 -5.71 -29.07
N LEU A 121 2.14 -6.33 -29.94
CA LEU A 121 1.15 -5.63 -30.78
C LEU A 121 0.00 -5.01 -29.97
N THR A 122 -0.38 -5.64 -28.86
CA THR A 122 -1.46 -5.15 -27.98
C THR A 122 -0.96 -4.21 -26.87
N GLY A 123 0.36 -4.20 -26.61
CA GLY A 123 0.94 -3.54 -25.44
C GLY A 123 0.46 -4.15 -24.12
N ILE A 124 0.05 -5.42 -24.13
CA ILE A 124 -0.37 -6.19 -22.95
C ILE A 124 0.82 -7.05 -22.50
N PRO A 125 1.28 -6.93 -21.24
CA PRO A 125 2.39 -7.72 -20.75
C PRO A 125 2.03 -9.21 -20.59
N PRO A 126 2.99 -10.15 -20.66
CA PRO A 126 2.73 -11.56 -20.40
C PRO A 126 2.14 -11.80 -19.00
N LEU A 127 1.09 -12.62 -18.92
CA LEU A 127 0.33 -12.81 -17.68
C LEU A 127 1.18 -13.31 -16.50
N HIS A 128 2.18 -14.18 -16.77
CA HIS A 128 3.09 -14.69 -15.74
C HIS A 128 4.02 -13.60 -15.18
N VAL A 129 4.38 -12.59 -16.00
CA VAL A 129 5.18 -11.44 -15.54
C VAL A 129 4.34 -10.60 -14.59
N VAL A 130 3.07 -10.31 -14.95
CA VAL A 130 2.17 -9.56 -14.07
C VAL A 130 1.91 -10.32 -12.77
N ALA A 131 1.71 -11.65 -12.83
CA ALA A 131 1.56 -12.47 -11.63
C ALA A 131 2.78 -12.39 -10.70
N LYS A 132 4.00 -12.45 -11.26
CA LYS A 132 5.24 -12.28 -10.51
C LYS A 132 5.34 -10.87 -9.91
N THR A 133 4.94 -9.84 -10.65
CA THR A 133 4.88 -8.46 -10.14
C THR A 133 3.94 -8.32 -8.95
N GLU A 134 2.73 -8.89 -9.01
CA GLU A 134 1.78 -8.87 -7.89
C GLU A 134 2.30 -9.63 -6.67
N PHE A 135 3.02 -10.74 -6.87
CA PHE A 135 3.75 -11.43 -5.82
C PHE A 135 4.83 -10.54 -5.17
N ILE A 136 5.69 -9.91 -5.97
CA ILE A 136 6.77 -9.05 -5.47
C ILE A 136 6.20 -7.85 -4.70
N LYS A 137 5.17 -7.18 -5.24
CA LYS A 137 4.48 -6.08 -4.56
C LYS A 137 3.97 -6.50 -3.18
N PHE A 138 3.32 -7.66 -3.10
CA PHE A 138 2.85 -8.20 -1.82
C PHE A 138 4.01 -8.51 -0.86
N ARG A 139 5.11 -9.07 -1.35
CA ARG A 139 6.29 -9.36 -0.53
C ARG A 139 6.93 -8.08 0.02
N ILE A 140 7.05 -7.04 -0.79
CA ILE A 140 7.53 -5.71 -0.36
C ILE A 140 6.61 -5.18 0.74
N TRP A 141 5.30 -5.16 0.50
CA TRP A 141 4.30 -4.70 1.48
C TRP A 141 4.34 -5.49 2.80
N ALA A 142 4.52 -6.80 2.73
CA ALA A 142 4.61 -7.67 3.91
C ALA A 142 5.91 -7.48 4.72
N GLY A 143 6.82 -6.60 4.31
CA GLY A 143 8.07 -6.30 5.02
C GLY A 143 9.30 -7.03 4.50
N HIS A 144 9.20 -7.69 3.35
CA HIS A 144 10.34 -8.37 2.71
C HIS A 144 11.03 -7.50 1.65
N ALA A 145 10.94 -6.16 1.76
CA ALA A 145 11.53 -5.22 0.80
C ALA A 145 13.04 -5.44 0.60
N ASN A 146 13.75 -5.83 1.66
CA ASN A 146 15.19 -6.10 1.63
C ASN A 146 15.60 -7.24 0.68
N LEU A 147 14.67 -8.12 0.28
CA LEU A 147 14.94 -9.16 -0.73
C LEU A 147 14.85 -8.65 -2.17
N TYR A 148 14.44 -7.40 -2.37
CA TYR A 148 14.18 -6.79 -3.68
C TYR A 148 14.89 -5.44 -3.83
N THR A 149 16.01 -5.24 -3.12
CA THR A 149 16.85 -4.03 -3.19
C THR A 149 17.31 -3.74 -4.61
N ASP A 150 17.59 -4.77 -5.42
CA ASP A 150 18.03 -4.60 -6.81
C ASP A 150 16.94 -3.96 -7.69
N ILE A 151 15.66 -4.20 -7.37
CA ILE A 151 14.50 -3.63 -8.08
C ILE A 151 14.19 -2.23 -7.56
N LEU A 152 14.31 -2.04 -6.25
CA LEU A 152 14.01 -0.79 -5.57
C LEU A 152 15.17 0.22 -5.65
N GLY A 153 16.37 -0.21 -6.02
CA GLY A 153 17.59 0.59 -5.98
C GLY A 153 17.87 1.10 -4.55
N ASN A 154 18.28 2.37 -4.44
CA ASN A 154 18.59 3.03 -3.16
C ASN A 154 17.34 3.61 -2.46
N ILE A 155 16.13 3.17 -2.83
CA ILE A 155 14.90 3.66 -2.19
C ILE A 155 14.79 3.06 -0.79
N GLN A 156 14.99 3.91 0.22
CA GLN A 156 14.78 3.55 1.61
C GLN A 156 13.28 3.63 1.94
N LEU A 157 12.59 2.50 1.81
CA LEU A 157 11.19 2.36 2.22
C LEU A 157 11.09 2.06 3.72
N ASP A 158 9.97 2.48 4.30
CA ASP A 158 9.53 1.97 5.59
C ASP A 158 9.31 0.45 5.51
N ASN A 159 9.59 -0.25 6.60
CA ASN A 159 9.57 -1.70 6.66
C ASN A 159 8.76 -2.20 7.86
N ASN A 160 8.05 -3.32 7.66
CA ASN A 160 7.19 -3.92 8.67
C ASN A 160 8.05 -4.66 9.73
N ILE A 161 7.91 -4.27 10.99
CA ILE A 161 8.49 -4.93 12.15
C ILE A 161 7.47 -5.89 12.75
N SER A 162 7.91 -7.11 13.04
CA SER A 162 7.13 -8.06 13.83
C SER A 162 6.80 -7.48 15.21
N ILE A 163 5.51 -7.43 15.56
CA ILE A 163 5.02 -6.96 16.87
C ILE A 163 5.64 -7.75 18.04
N LYS A 164 6.03 -9.01 17.79
CA LYS A 164 6.72 -9.85 18.79
C LYS A 164 8.10 -9.31 19.17
N ASN A 165 8.75 -8.58 18.27
CA ASN A 165 10.09 -8.04 18.45
C ASN A 165 10.08 -6.65 19.11
N ILE A 166 8.90 -6.07 19.34
CA ILE A 166 8.75 -4.76 19.99
C ILE A 166 8.63 -4.99 21.51
N PRO A 167 9.51 -4.39 22.35
CA PRO A 167 9.39 -4.46 23.80
C PRO A 167 8.02 -3.96 24.30
N SER A 168 7.41 -4.64 25.27
CA SER A 168 6.07 -4.27 25.76
C SER A 168 5.97 -2.84 26.27
N SER A 169 7.02 -2.32 26.92
CA SER A 169 7.12 -0.94 27.38
C SER A 169 7.09 0.11 26.26
N SER A 170 7.47 -0.28 25.03
CA SER A 170 7.48 0.59 23.85
C SER A 170 6.23 0.44 22.97
N LYS A 171 5.35 -0.52 23.27
CA LYS A 171 4.11 -0.73 22.51
C LYS A 171 3.12 0.39 22.76
N PHE A 172 2.93 0.77 24.02
CA PHE A 172 1.98 1.80 24.40
C PHE A 172 2.70 3.13 24.63
N VAL A 173 2.29 4.15 23.88
CA VAL A 173 2.70 5.53 24.11
C VAL A 173 1.48 6.27 24.64
N ILE A 174 1.58 6.73 25.89
CA ILE A 174 0.59 7.63 26.48
C ILE A 174 1.23 9.01 26.46
N LEU A 175 0.73 9.86 25.57
CA LEU A 175 1.04 11.29 25.54
C LEU A 175 -0.14 12.04 26.15
N ASN A 176 0.16 13.10 26.88
CA ASN A 176 -0.86 14.04 27.32
C ASN A 176 -1.44 14.74 26.08
N GLU A 177 -2.74 15.03 26.09
CA GLU A 177 -3.35 15.78 24.99
C GLU A 177 -2.78 17.20 24.95
N ASN A 178 -2.68 17.85 26.11
CA ASN A 178 -2.01 19.13 26.28
C ASN A 178 -1.19 19.14 27.58
N ILE A 179 -0.13 19.94 27.59
CA ILE A 179 0.63 20.34 28.77
C ILE A 179 0.09 21.69 29.24
N SER A 180 -0.25 21.79 30.52
CA SER A 180 -0.66 23.04 31.14
C SER A 180 0.49 24.04 31.17
N ASN A 181 0.24 25.28 30.72
CA ASN A 181 1.25 26.34 30.63
C ASN A 181 2.46 25.95 29.78
N ALA A 182 2.22 25.31 28.62
CA ALA A 182 3.28 25.04 27.66
C ALA A 182 3.94 26.34 27.19
N ASP A 183 5.25 26.30 26.94
CA ASP A 183 6.02 27.47 26.48
C ASP A 183 5.61 27.89 25.07
N PHE A 184 5.24 26.92 24.21
CA PHE A 184 4.88 27.17 22.81
C PHE A 184 3.69 26.32 22.34
N GLU A 185 2.96 26.89 21.40
CA GLU A 185 1.89 26.23 20.65
C GLU A 185 2.40 25.92 19.25
N VAL A 186 2.30 24.67 18.80
CA VAL A 186 2.89 24.21 17.54
C VAL A 186 1.83 23.60 16.65
N TYR A 187 1.74 24.07 15.41
CA TYR A 187 0.83 23.53 14.40
C TYR A 187 1.62 22.78 13.34
N THR A 188 1.16 21.60 12.98
CA THR A 188 1.83 20.73 12.00
C THR A 188 0.89 20.36 10.87
N ASP A 189 1.41 20.27 9.66
CA ASP A 189 0.66 19.86 8.47
C ASP A 189 1.58 19.08 7.51
N GLY A 190 1.04 18.03 6.88
CA GLY A 190 1.73 17.21 5.90
C GLY A 190 0.97 17.18 4.59
N SER A 191 1.63 17.53 3.48
CA SER A 191 0.97 17.62 2.18
C SER A 191 1.64 16.75 1.12
N ARG A 192 0.84 16.37 0.13
CA ARG A 192 1.32 15.74 -1.10
C ARG A 192 0.54 16.28 -2.28
N ILE A 193 1.26 16.77 -3.28
CA ILE A 193 0.72 17.18 -4.58
C ILE A 193 1.50 16.42 -5.64
N GLU A 194 0.80 15.59 -6.41
CA GLU A 194 1.41 14.71 -7.42
C GLU A 194 2.55 13.85 -6.83
N ASP A 195 3.78 14.10 -7.28
CA ASP A 195 5.01 13.43 -6.85
C ASP A 195 5.84 14.28 -5.87
N GLU A 196 5.29 15.39 -5.40
CA GLU A 196 5.90 16.22 -4.38
C GLU A 196 5.25 15.96 -3.03
N THR A 197 6.05 15.65 -2.02
CA THR A 197 5.59 15.43 -0.65
C THR A 197 6.43 16.28 0.27
N GLY A 198 5.81 16.90 1.27
CA GLY A 198 6.50 17.75 2.22
C GLY A 198 5.67 17.97 3.46
N PHE A 199 6.27 18.60 4.46
CA PHE A 199 5.58 18.95 5.70
C PHE A 199 6.00 20.33 6.20
N ALA A 200 5.13 20.91 7.02
CA ALA A 200 5.33 22.18 7.67
C ALA A 200 5.12 22.07 9.19
N VAL A 201 5.88 22.89 9.93
CA VAL A 201 5.74 23.08 11.38
C VAL A 201 5.78 24.57 11.65
N CYS A 202 4.76 25.10 12.32
CA CYS A 202 4.65 26.51 12.69
C CYS A 202 4.62 26.62 14.22
N ILE A 203 5.53 27.40 14.79
CA ILE A 203 5.74 27.52 16.23
C ILE A 203 5.29 28.91 16.67
N PHE A 204 4.44 28.95 17.69
CA PHE A 204 3.85 30.16 18.24
C PHE A 204 4.19 30.33 19.71
N GLN A 205 4.49 31.57 20.10
CA GLN A 205 4.58 32.00 21.50
C GLN A 205 3.58 33.13 21.71
N GLU A 206 2.68 33.01 22.67
CA GLU A 206 1.65 34.04 22.95
C GLU A 206 0.88 34.50 21.69
N ASN A 207 0.51 33.55 20.82
CA ASN A 207 -0.14 33.77 19.51
C ASN A 207 0.70 34.49 18.45
N ASN A 208 1.97 34.79 18.71
CA ASN A 208 2.89 35.30 17.70
C ASN A 208 3.66 34.14 17.07
N ASN A 209 3.68 34.09 15.74
CA ASN A 209 4.49 33.12 15.01
C ASN A 209 5.98 33.50 15.16
N ILE A 210 6.75 32.62 15.76
CA ILE A 210 8.18 32.85 16.04
C ILE A 210 9.10 32.15 15.05
N GLU A 211 8.72 30.95 14.59
CA GLU A 211 9.57 30.09 13.79
C GLU A 211 8.73 29.14 12.95
N ASN A 212 9.12 28.95 11.68
CA ASN A 212 8.49 28.00 10.77
C ASN A 212 9.53 27.09 10.14
N HIS A 213 9.19 25.82 10.00
CA HIS A 213 10.00 24.84 9.31
C HIS A 213 9.22 24.20 8.17
N LEU A 214 9.79 24.22 6.97
CA LEU A 214 9.22 23.59 5.78
C LEU A 214 10.26 22.65 5.19
N TYR A 215 9.87 21.39 5.00
CA TYR A 215 10.78 20.37 4.48
C TYR A 215 10.14 19.59 3.34
N LYS A 216 10.91 19.39 2.26
CA LYS A 216 10.54 18.51 1.16
C LYS A 216 11.02 17.09 1.46
N LEU A 217 10.11 16.13 1.40
CA LEU A 217 10.37 14.71 1.50
C LEU A 217 10.63 14.10 0.11
N LYS A 218 10.97 12.80 0.08
CA LYS A 218 11.17 12.10 -1.19
C LYS A 218 9.81 11.89 -1.87
N SER A 219 9.81 11.82 -3.20
CA SER A 219 8.58 11.69 -4.01
C SER A 219 7.75 10.43 -3.74
N HIS A 220 8.34 9.42 -3.12
CA HIS A 220 7.65 8.18 -2.73
C HIS A 220 7.09 8.21 -1.30
N ASN A 221 7.28 9.30 -0.55
CA ASN A 221 6.71 9.42 0.79
C ASN A 221 5.19 9.68 0.72
N SER A 222 4.43 9.12 1.65
CA SER A 222 2.98 9.38 1.72
C SER A 222 2.66 10.63 2.53
N VAL A 223 1.45 11.18 2.37
CA VAL A 223 0.90 12.23 3.25
C VAL A 223 1.03 11.82 4.72
N PHE A 224 0.66 10.57 5.04
CA PHE A 224 0.79 10.03 6.38
C PHE A 224 2.24 10.08 6.93
N GLN A 225 3.24 9.81 6.10
CA GLN A 225 4.64 9.94 6.52
C GLN A 225 5.06 11.40 6.70
N ALA A 226 4.53 12.32 5.88
CA ALA A 226 4.74 13.76 6.03
C ALA A 226 4.17 14.28 7.35
N GLU A 227 2.94 13.93 7.66
CA GLU A 227 2.26 14.28 8.92
C GLU A 227 3.04 13.81 10.16
N LEU A 228 3.45 12.53 10.17
CA LEU A 228 4.27 11.98 11.24
C LEU A 228 5.64 12.64 11.32
N ALA A 229 6.26 12.97 10.18
CA ALA A 229 7.54 13.68 10.15
C ALA A 229 7.41 15.10 10.73
N ALA A 230 6.28 15.77 10.50
CA ALA A 230 5.98 17.08 11.08
C ALA A 230 5.92 17.00 12.61
N ILE A 231 5.17 16.04 13.15
CA ILE A 231 5.08 15.78 14.60
C ILE A 231 6.46 15.47 15.17
N HIS A 232 7.23 14.60 14.51
CA HIS A 232 8.59 14.24 14.97
C HIS A 232 9.54 15.44 14.92
N CYS A 233 9.43 16.30 13.90
CA CYS A 233 10.22 17.52 13.78
C CYS A 233 9.93 18.49 14.93
N ALA A 234 8.65 18.75 15.22
CA ALA A 234 8.23 19.59 16.35
C ALA A 234 8.74 19.05 17.69
N ALA A 235 8.60 17.74 17.91
CA ALA A 235 9.05 17.10 19.13
C ALA A 235 10.58 17.15 19.30
N ASN A 236 11.33 16.94 18.22
CA ASN A 236 12.80 17.09 18.22
C ASN A 236 13.24 18.54 18.45
N TRP A 237 12.49 19.53 17.94
CA TRP A 237 12.73 20.94 18.23
C TRP A 237 12.58 21.22 19.73
N ALA A 238 11.48 20.77 20.35
CA ALA A 238 11.25 20.91 21.78
C ALA A 238 12.35 20.25 22.62
N ALA A 239 12.77 19.04 22.24
CA ALA A 239 13.85 18.32 22.89
C ALA A 239 15.19 19.09 22.85
N ARG A 240 15.52 19.70 21.70
CA ARG A 240 16.77 20.48 21.52
C ARG A 240 16.77 21.77 22.32
N LYS A 241 15.61 22.43 22.43
CA LYS A 241 15.46 23.68 23.19
C LYS A 241 15.19 23.43 24.67
N ASN A 242 14.83 22.20 25.05
CA ASN A 242 14.39 21.81 26.38
C ASN A 242 13.21 22.65 26.87
N VAL A 243 12.19 22.79 26.02
CA VAL A 243 10.97 23.57 26.27
C VAL A 243 9.74 22.69 26.13
N SER A 244 8.66 23.08 26.79
CA SER A 244 7.37 22.41 26.72
C SER A 244 6.53 22.96 25.55
N ILE A 245 5.93 22.06 24.78
CA ILE A 245 5.11 22.42 23.62
C ILE A 245 3.79 21.64 23.59
N ASN A 246 2.76 22.25 23.00
CA ASN A 246 1.54 21.58 22.59
C ASN A 246 1.51 21.47 21.06
N ILE A 247 1.50 20.25 20.53
CA ILE A 247 1.42 19.98 19.10
C ILE A 247 -0.05 19.77 18.71
N HIS A 248 -0.49 20.54 17.73
CA HIS A 248 -1.81 20.47 17.10
C HIS A 248 -1.65 19.95 15.67
N THR A 249 -2.22 18.78 15.42
CA THR A 249 -2.26 18.15 14.10
C THR A 249 -3.71 17.81 13.74
N ASP A 250 -4.06 17.93 12.46
CA ASP A 250 -5.34 17.44 11.96
C ASP A 250 -5.29 15.97 11.50
N SER A 251 -4.10 15.36 11.58
CA SER A 251 -3.85 13.98 11.18
C SER A 251 -4.24 12.98 12.26
N LEU A 252 -5.54 12.67 12.36
CA LEU A 252 -6.05 11.65 13.27
C LEU A 252 -5.39 10.28 13.04
N SER A 253 -5.02 9.97 11.79
CA SER A 253 -4.31 8.74 11.43
C SER A 253 -2.92 8.67 12.07
N SER A 254 -2.19 9.79 12.11
CA SER A 254 -0.87 9.88 12.76
C SER A 254 -0.97 9.70 14.28
N ILE A 255 -1.94 10.35 14.92
CA ILE A 255 -2.22 10.18 16.36
C ILE A 255 -2.59 8.71 16.66
N ALA A 256 -3.48 8.12 15.87
CA ALA A 256 -3.89 6.73 16.05
C ALA A 256 -2.71 5.76 15.87
N ALA A 257 -1.80 6.03 14.91
CA ALA A 257 -0.61 5.22 14.69
C ALA A 257 0.38 5.31 15.87
N ILE A 258 0.60 6.50 16.42
CA ILE A 258 1.46 6.71 17.60
C ILE A 258 0.87 6.00 18.82
N LYS A 259 -0.44 6.09 19.05
CA LYS A 259 -1.13 5.44 20.17
C LYS A 259 -1.27 3.92 20.01
N SER A 260 -1.14 3.38 18.79
CA SER A 260 -1.35 1.96 18.50
C SER A 260 -0.25 1.06 19.08
N ALA A 261 -0.66 0.06 19.87
CA ALA A 261 0.22 -1.00 20.38
C ALA A 261 0.66 -2.03 19.34
N SER A 262 0.02 -2.03 18.18
CA SER A 262 0.25 -2.97 17.09
C SER A 262 0.85 -2.30 15.85
N ALA A 263 1.40 -1.09 15.99
CA ALA A 263 2.09 -0.38 14.93
C ALA A 263 3.21 -1.26 14.35
N ARG A 264 3.09 -1.56 13.06
CA ARG A 264 4.01 -2.42 12.31
C ARG A 264 5.08 -1.64 11.56
N SER A 265 4.85 -0.36 11.28
CA SER A 265 5.81 0.52 10.62
C SER A 265 7.05 0.75 11.49
N SER A 266 8.24 0.59 10.94
CA SER A 266 9.48 0.92 11.65
C SER A 266 9.59 2.42 11.87
N PHE A 267 9.20 3.21 10.87
CA PHE A 267 9.14 4.66 10.94
C PHE A 267 8.28 5.14 12.11
N VAL A 268 7.04 4.63 12.23
CA VAL A 268 6.15 4.95 13.36
C VAL A 268 6.77 4.55 14.71
N ASN A 269 7.35 3.36 14.80
CA ASN A 269 7.91 2.87 16.06
C ASN A 269 9.15 3.67 16.49
N ASN A 270 9.97 4.15 15.56
CA ASN A 270 11.10 5.03 15.86
C ASN A 270 10.62 6.38 16.44
N ILE A 271 9.62 7.00 15.79
CA ILE A 271 9.01 8.25 16.30
C ILE A 271 8.41 8.04 17.69
N LYS A 272 7.69 6.93 17.90
CA LYS A 272 7.14 6.57 19.21
C LYS A 272 8.22 6.48 20.29
N GLN A 273 9.34 5.84 20.00
CA GLN A 273 10.45 5.73 20.95
C GLN A 273 11.03 7.10 21.33
N ASP A 274 11.16 8.00 20.36
CA ASP A 274 11.65 9.35 20.63
C ASP A 274 10.63 10.17 21.44
N LEU A 275 9.35 10.13 21.07
CA LEU A 275 8.28 10.80 21.80
C LEU A 275 8.18 10.32 23.26
N VAL A 276 8.39 9.03 23.53
CA VAL A 276 8.38 8.51 24.91
C VAL A 276 9.48 9.14 25.77
N LYS A 277 10.66 9.40 25.21
CA LYS A 277 11.79 10.02 25.95
C LYS A 277 11.46 11.44 26.39
N ILE A 278 10.67 12.16 25.59
CA ILE A 278 10.32 13.58 25.79
C ILE A 278 8.84 13.79 26.12
N LYS A 279 8.15 12.75 26.59
CA LYS A 279 6.70 12.78 26.89
C LYS A 279 6.28 13.86 27.88
N HIS A 280 7.22 14.37 28.68
CA HIS A 280 6.99 15.43 29.67
C HIS A 280 7.07 16.83 29.06
N LEU A 281 7.64 16.96 27.86
CA LEU A 281 7.77 18.21 27.11
C LEU A 281 6.75 18.36 25.99
N VAL A 282 6.05 17.30 25.59
CA VAL A 282 5.18 17.31 24.41
C VAL A 282 3.75 16.89 24.75
N GLY A 283 2.82 17.82 24.58
CA GLY A 283 1.39 17.54 24.40
C GLY A 283 1.08 17.26 22.92
N LEU A 284 0.15 16.36 22.64
CA LEU A 284 -0.28 16.04 21.27
C LEU A 284 -1.81 15.97 21.20
N SER A 285 -2.41 16.92 20.50
CA SER A 285 -3.85 17.04 20.34
C SER A 285 -4.28 17.01 18.87
N TRP A 286 -5.52 16.58 18.64
CA TRP A 286 -6.14 16.63 17.32
C TRP A 286 -6.93 17.93 17.15
N VAL A 287 -6.74 18.59 16.02
CA VAL A 287 -7.54 19.75 15.61
C VAL A 287 -8.24 19.48 14.29
N LYS A 288 -9.39 20.13 14.05
CA LYS A 288 -10.14 19.91 12.82
C LYS A 288 -9.46 20.61 11.64
N ALA A 289 -9.18 19.86 10.57
CA ALA A 289 -8.78 20.40 9.27
C ALA A 289 -9.87 21.33 8.72
N HIS A 290 -9.49 22.54 8.29
CA HIS A 290 -10.37 23.51 7.63
C HIS A 290 -11.78 23.66 8.25
N PRO A 291 -11.90 24.26 9.45
CA PRO A 291 -13.18 24.78 9.88
C PRO A 291 -13.46 26.05 9.07
N GLY A 292 -14.34 25.94 8.08
CA GLY A 292 -15.03 27.11 7.58
C GLY A 292 -15.67 27.83 8.76
N GLU A 293 -15.11 29.00 9.08
CA GLU A 293 -15.66 30.07 9.91
C GLU A 293 -15.84 29.79 11.42
N ARG A 294 -15.22 30.69 12.21
CA ARG A 294 -15.32 30.91 13.68
C ARG A 294 -14.53 30.00 14.61
N ILE A 295 -13.20 30.15 14.58
CA ILE A 295 -12.39 30.43 15.79
C ILE A 295 -11.47 31.61 15.41
N GLY A 296 -11.38 32.62 16.26
CA GLY A 296 -10.82 33.94 15.93
C GLY A 296 -9.45 33.86 15.26
N ARG A 297 -9.37 34.32 14.01
CA ARG A 297 -8.10 34.69 13.35
C ARG A 297 -7.51 35.89 14.09
N PRO A 298 -6.24 35.85 14.53
CA PRO A 298 -5.40 37.03 14.43
C PRO A 298 -5.15 37.23 12.93
N THR A 299 -5.60 38.36 12.40
CA THR A 299 -5.38 38.76 11.01
C THR A 299 -3.88 38.80 10.71
N GLY A 300 -3.40 37.91 9.84
CA GLY A 300 -2.01 37.91 9.41
C GLY A 300 -1.68 36.78 8.43
N LYS A 301 -2.09 36.97 7.17
CA LYS A 301 -1.59 36.28 5.95
C LYS A 301 -1.68 34.74 5.93
N THR A 302 -2.72 34.27 5.25
CA THR A 302 -2.69 32.99 4.52
C THR A 302 -1.44 32.96 3.62
N CYS A 303 -0.63 31.92 3.75
CA CYS A 303 0.37 31.60 2.72
C CYS A 303 -0.37 30.92 1.57
N ASP A 304 -1.08 31.74 0.80
CA ASP A 304 -1.69 31.32 -0.45
C ASP A 304 -0.58 30.97 -1.44
N HIS A 305 -0.64 29.74 -1.95
CA HIS A 305 0.12 29.33 -3.11
C HIS A 305 -0.29 30.19 -4.32
N HIS A 306 0.59 31.11 -4.71
CA HIS A 306 0.69 31.60 -6.08
C HIS A 306 2.05 31.06 -6.55
N GLY A 307 2.12 30.14 -7.50
CA GLY A 307 1.67 30.38 -8.87
C GLY A 307 2.73 31.21 -9.58
N GLY A 308 3.84 30.55 -9.93
CA GLY A 308 4.98 31.07 -10.68
C GLY A 308 5.88 29.93 -11.10
#